data_AF-A0A496B148-F1
#
_entry.id   AF-A0A496B148-F1
#
_cell.length_a   1.000
_cell.length_b   1.000
_cell.length_c   1.000
_cell.angle_alpha   90.00
_cell.angle_beta   90.00
_cell.angle_gamma   90.00
#
_symmetry.space_group_name_H-M   'P 1'
#
loop_
_entity.id
_entity.type
_entity.pdbx_description
1 polymer ?
#
loop_
_entity_poly.entity_id
_entity_poly.type
_entity_poly.pdbx_seq_one_letter_code
_entity_poly.pdbx_strand_id
1 'polypeptide(L)'
;MSSIYELIPDHELLISLEPEELAGVVLEYLHSLPKSDSQFSFHNFSLPHTVAEYPGEYQQNITRALREAWMWLQNEGFIIPTPGFHPDMVSITRKGERIKNAETLEAYRQADLLPRQLLHPTIAEDIWLLFSRGRYDAAVLQAFKAVEVAVRSASGYTEYYGTDLMRKAFHHERGPLTDTSQPEAEKQATSHLFAAAIGLYKNPYSHQNVPVTAEEAAELIIFASHLLRIIDSRAPTLIDL
;
A
#
# COMPACT_ATOMS: atom_id res chain seq x y z
N MET A 1 -14.74 -28.42 3.07
CA MET A 1 -13.28 -28.38 2.92
C MET A 1 -13.06 -28.16 1.44
N SER A 2 -12.46 -27.05 1.07
CA SER A 2 -12.08 -26.84 -0.32
C SER A 2 -10.75 -27.55 -0.56
N SER A 3 -10.55 -28.19 -1.70
CA SER A 3 -9.20 -28.63 -2.10
C SER A 3 -8.43 -27.48 -2.77
N ILE A 4 -7.10 -27.59 -2.85
CA ILE A 4 -6.29 -26.61 -3.61
C ILE A 4 -6.70 -26.64 -5.09
N TYR A 5 -7.08 -27.81 -5.62
CA TYR A 5 -7.54 -27.98 -6.99
C TYR A 5 -8.87 -27.26 -7.26
N GLU A 6 -9.80 -27.25 -6.30
CA GLU A 6 -11.05 -26.50 -6.43
C GLU A 6 -10.83 -24.97 -6.49
N LEU A 7 -9.78 -24.47 -5.82
CA LEU A 7 -9.43 -23.05 -5.80
C LEU A 7 -8.68 -22.61 -7.07
N ILE A 8 -7.73 -23.43 -7.55
CA ILE A 8 -6.98 -23.18 -8.79
C ILE A 8 -6.86 -24.49 -9.61
N PRO A 9 -7.83 -24.83 -10.48
CA PRO A 9 -7.76 -26.07 -11.27
C PRO A 9 -6.59 -26.09 -12.28
N ASP A 10 -6.12 -24.90 -12.69
CA ASP A 10 -5.04 -24.71 -13.65
C ASP A 10 -3.66 -24.81 -12.96
N HIS A 11 -2.95 -25.91 -13.22
CA HIS A 11 -1.63 -26.17 -12.66
C HIS A 11 -0.54 -25.23 -13.20
N GLU A 12 -0.64 -24.79 -14.46
CA GLU A 12 0.34 -23.87 -15.04
C GLU A 12 0.20 -22.49 -14.39
N LEU A 13 -1.05 -22.04 -14.19
CA LEU A 13 -1.33 -20.83 -13.42
C LEU A 13 -0.77 -20.94 -11.99
N LEU A 14 -1.09 -22.02 -11.26
CA LEU A 14 -0.61 -22.20 -9.88
C LEU A 14 0.91 -22.11 -9.78
N ILE A 15 1.63 -22.78 -10.69
CA ILE A 15 3.10 -22.77 -10.72
C ILE A 15 3.65 -21.39 -11.09
N SER A 16 2.92 -20.60 -11.88
CA SER A 16 3.36 -19.27 -12.32
C SER A 16 3.17 -18.16 -11.28
N LEU A 17 2.31 -18.38 -10.28
CA LEU A 17 2.04 -17.39 -9.22
C LEU A 17 3.26 -17.23 -8.31
N GLU A 18 3.57 -15.98 -7.94
CA GLU A 18 4.58 -15.69 -6.93
C GLU A 18 4.10 -16.15 -5.53
N PRO A 19 5.02 -16.40 -4.57
CA PRO A 19 4.68 -16.97 -3.27
C PRO A 19 3.58 -16.19 -2.52
N GLU A 20 3.63 -14.86 -2.56
CA GLU A 20 2.63 -13.95 -2.02
C GLU A 20 1.23 -14.03 -2.63
N GLU A 21 1.13 -14.29 -3.94
CA GLU A 21 -0.15 -14.39 -4.65
C GLU A 21 -0.80 -15.73 -4.31
N LEU A 22 0.00 -16.79 -4.33
CA LEU A 22 -0.43 -18.14 -3.96
C LEU A 22 -0.72 -18.28 -2.46
N ALA A 23 -0.07 -17.49 -1.60
CA ALA A 23 -0.31 -17.47 -0.16
C ALA A 23 -1.77 -17.19 0.21
N GLY A 24 -2.47 -16.38 -0.59
CA GLY A 24 -3.88 -16.08 -0.41
C GLY A 24 -4.76 -17.32 -0.50
N VAL A 25 -4.47 -18.17 -1.48
CA VAL A 25 -5.16 -19.45 -1.71
C VAL A 25 -4.83 -20.47 -0.63
N VAL A 26 -3.56 -20.53 -0.21
CA VAL A 26 -3.16 -21.39 0.91
C VAL A 26 -3.89 -20.98 2.20
N LEU A 27 -4.01 -19.68 2.47
CA LEU A 27 -4.73 -19.18 3.65
C LEU A 27 -6.23 -19.48 3.59
N GLU A 28 -6.86 -19.35 2.41
CA GLU A 28 -8.26 -19.73 2.18
C GLU A 28 -8.50 -21.22 2.41
N TYR A 29 -7.61 -22.07 1.89
CA TYR A 29 -7.61 -23.50 2.13
C TYR A 29 -7.57 -23.81 3.63
N LEU A 30 -6.66 -23.18 4.39
CA LEU A 30 -6.55 -23.36 5.84
C LEU A 30 -7.83 -22.93 6.58
N HIS A 31 -8.47 -21.83 6.17
CA HIS A 31 -9.77 -21.42 6.73
C HIS A 31 -10.91 -22.39 6.42
N SER A 32 -10.80 -23.17 5.34
CA SER A 32 -11.81 -24.15 4.93
C SER A 32 -11.76 -25.47 5.72
N LEU A 33 -10.68 -25.70 6.47
CA LEU A 33 -10.48 -26.87 7.31
C LEU A 33 -11.30 -26.78 8.62
N PRO A 34 -11.69 -27.91 9.23
CA PRO A 34 -12.50 -27.92 10.45
C PRO A 34 -11.81 -27.21 11.62
N LYS A 35 -12.56 -26.40 12.37
CA LYS A 35 -12.05 -25.68 13.55
C LYS A 35 -11.56 -26.57 14.69
N SER A 36 -11.93 -27.86 14.71
CA SER A 36 -11.36 -28.83 15.63
C SER A 36 -9.86 -29.05 15.39
N ASP A 37 -9.40 -28.79 14.16
CA ASP A 37 -8.01 -28.78 13.72
C ASP A 37 -7.51 -27.35 13.56
N SER A 38 -7.67 -26.49 14.59
CA SER A 38 -7.11 -25.13 14.57
C SER A 38 -5.56 -25.09 14.56
N GLN A 39 -4.94 -26.25 14.32
CA GLN A 39 -3.52 -26.48 14.20
C GLN A 39 -3.28 -27.26 12.90
N PHE A 40 -2.38 -26.76 12.08
CA PHE A 40 -2.11 -27.29 10.75
C PHE A 40 -0.67 -27.77 10.69
N SER A 41 -0.46 -28.94 10.11
CA SER A 41 0.88 -29.51 9.95
C SER A 41 1.43 -29.18 8.57
N PHE A 42 2.54 -28.45 8.51
CA PHE A 42 3.28 -28.22 7.26
C PHE A 42 3.70 -29.53 6.60
N HIS A 43 4.07 -30.53 7.41
CA HIS A 43 4.38 -31.86 6.93
C HIS A 43 3.19 -32.47 6.19
N ASN A 44 2.00 -32.46 6.81
CA ASN A 44 0.79 -33.03 6.20
C ASN A 44 0.39 -32.27 4.92
N PHE A 45 0.48 -30.94 4.94
CA PHE A 45 0.21 -30.11 3.78
C PHE A 45 1.15 -30.42 2.59
N SER A 46 2.38 -30.84 2.88
CA SER A 46 3.38 -31.20 1.87
C SER A 46 3.26 -32.65 1.35
N LEU A 47 2.30 -33.44 1.83
CA LEU A 47 2.12 -34.82 1.38
C LEU A 47 1.42 -34.90 0.02
N PRO A 48 1.61 -35.98 -0.76
CA PRO A 48 1.08 -36.11 -2.11
C PRO A 48 -0.45 -35.96 -2.24
N HIS A 49 -1.21 -36.28 -1.18
CA HIS A 49 -2.67 -36.20 -1.21
C HIS A 49 -3.18 -34.77 -1.39
N THR A 50 -2.43 -33.75 -0.97
CA THR A 50 -2.80 -32.33 -1.16
C THR A 50 -2.85 -31.93 -2.65
N VAL A 51 -2.07 -32.62 -3.49
CA VAL A 51 -1.90 -32.30 -4.92
C VAL A 51 -2.35 -33.45 -5.84
N ALA A 52 -3.01 -34.48 -5.29
CA ALA A 52 -3.32 -35.71 -6.01
C ALA A 52 -4.27 -35.51 -7.21
N GLU A 53 -5.06 -34.44 -7.21
CA GLU A 53 -5.99 -34.08 -8.29
C GLU A 53 -5.29 -33.44 -9.51
N TYR A 54 -4.04 -32.99 -9.36
CA TYR A 54 -3.25 -32.42 -10.46
C TYR A 54 -2.50 -33.49 -11.27
N PRO A 55 -2.13 -33.21 -12.53
CA PRO A 55 -1.39 -34.17 -13.34
C PRO A 55 -0.03 -34.49 -12.69
N GLY A 56 0.29 -35.79 -12.62
CA GLY A 56 1.40 -36.31 -11.83
C GLY A 56 2.77 -35.69 -12.11
N GLU A 57 3.03 -35.32 -13.37
CA GLU A 57 4.29 -34.71 -13.79
C GLU A 57 4.53 -33.30 -13.24
N TYR A 58 3.47 -32.60 -12.83
CA TYR A 58 3.54 -31.25 -12.24
C TYR A 58 3.47 -31.25 -10.72
N GLN A 59 3.06 -32.36 -10.08
CA GLN A 59 2.83 -32.42 -8.64
C GLN A 59 4.05 -31.97 -7.82
N GLN A 60 5.27 -32.31 -8.23
CA GLN A 60 6.48 -31.87 -7.53
C GLN A 60 6.67 -30.34 -7.56
N ASN A 61 6.39 -29.70 -8.71
CA ASN A 61 6.50 -28.26 -8.87
C ASN A 61 5.38 -27.54 -8.11
N ILE A 62 4.15 -28.08 -8.14
CA ILE A 62 3.02 -27.57 -7.36
C ILE A 62 3.31 -27.65 -5.85
N THR A 63 3.79 -28.81 -5.36
CA THR A 63 4.17 -28.97 -3.96
C THR A 63 5.25 -27.96 -3.57
N ARG A 64 6.21 -27.67 -4.45
CA ARG A 64 7.23 -26.66 -4.20
C ARG A 64 6.62 -25.26 -4.07
N ALA A 65 5.79 -24.83 -5.02
CA ALA A 65 5.13 -23.52 -5.00
C ALA A 65 4.27 -23.34 -3.73
N LEU A 66 3.48 -24.36 -3.36
CA LEU A 66 2.67 -24.33 -2.15
C LEU A 66 3.51 -24.21 -0.87
N ARG A 67 4.70 -24.83 -0.84
CA ARG A 67 5.63 -24.69 0.30
C ARG A 67 6.23 -23.30 0.39
N GLU A 68 6.57 -22.68 -0.74
CA GLU A 68 7.07 -21.31 -0.79
C GLU A 68 6.00 -20.32 -0.29
N ALA A 69 4.75 -20.48 -0.74
CA ALA A 69 3.60 -19.71 -0.26
C ALA A 69 3.32 -19.88 1.24
N TRP A 70 3.41 -21.12 1.76
CA TRP A 70 3.29 -21.37 3.20
C TRP A 70 4.37 -20.64 4.01
N MET A 71 5.63 -20.72 3.57
CA MET A 71 6.74 -20.04 4.24
C MET A 71 6.55 -18.53 4.24
N TRP A 72 6.03 -17.97 3.16
CA TRP A 72 5.67 -16.55 3.10
C TRP A 72 4.60 -16.18 4.14
N LEU A 73 3.51 -16.95 4.26
CA LEU A 73 2.47 -16.73 5.28
C LEU A 73 3.03 -16.72 6.71
N GLN A 74 3.99 -17.59 6.98
CA GLN A 74 4.64 -17.69 8.29
C GLN A 74 5.56 -16.49 8.54
N ASN A 75 6.37 -16.09 7.56
CA ASN A 75 7.26 -14.93 7.65
C ASN A 75 6.48 -13.63 7.86
N GLU A 76 5.34 -13.49 7.18
CA GLU A 76 4.42 -12.36 7.34
C GLU A 76 3.54 -12.43 8.59
N GLY A 77 3.65 -13.50 9.38
CA GLY A 77 2.93 -13.67 10.64
C GLY A 77 1.42 -13.89 10.50
N PHE A 78 0.94 -14.33 9.34
CA PHE A 78 -0.44 -14.78 9.17
C PHE A 78 -0.70 -16.14 9.82
N ILE A 79 0.35 -16.98 9.89
CA ILE A 79 0.39 -18.24 10.65
C ILE A 79 1.62 -18.24 11.57
N ILE A 80 1.55 -18.97 12.69
CA ILE A 80 2.65 -19.06 13.66
C ILE A 80 2.76 -20.48 14.23
N PRO A 81 3.97 -21.00 14.53
CA PRO A 81 4.12 -22.25 15.26
C PRO A 81 3.31 -22.26 16.56
N THR A 82 2.64 -23.36 16.83
CA THR A 82 1.80 -23.53 18.02
C THR A 82 2.69 -23.91 19.21
N PRO A 83 2.72 -23.11 20.29
CA PRO A 83 3.55 -23.42 21.46
C PRO A 83 3.21 -24.79 22.06
N GLY A 84 4.24 -25.57 22.41
CA GLY A 84 4.08 -26.90 23.00
C GLY A 84 3.85 -28.04 21.99
N PHE A 85 3.84 -27.75 20.69
CA PHE A 85 3.77 -28.73 19.61
C PHE A 85 5.05 -28.74 18.77
N HIS A 86 5.14 -29.67 17.82
CA HIS A 86 6.23 -29.68 16.84
C HIS A 86 6.26 -28.36 16.06
N PRO A 87 7.44 -27.81 15.68
CA PRO A 87 7.52 -26.53 14.95
C PRO A 87 6.75 -26.48 13.63
N ASP A 88 6.51 -27.64 13.01
CA ASP A 88 5.70 -27.77 11.78
C ASP A 88 4.19 -27.61 12.02
N MET A 89 3.75 -27.63 13.28
CA MET A 89 2.36 -27.41 13.67
C MET A 89 2.12 -25.92 13.88
N VAL A 90 1.36 -25.29 12.99
CA VAL A 90 1.06 -23.86 13.02
C VAL A 90 -0.41 -23.59 13.34
N SER A 91 -0.73 -22.38 13.77
CA SER A 91 -2.10 -21.89 13.90
C SER A 91 -2.25 -20.56 13.17
N ILE A 92 -3.46 -20.24 12.72
CA ILE A 92 -3.76 -18.93 12.10
C ILE A 92 -3.74 -17.86 13.19
N THR A 93 -3.00 -16.78 12.96
CA THR A 93 -2.89 -15.68 13.93
C THR A 93 -4.12 -14.77 13.87
N ARG A 94 -4.23 -13.83 14.82
CA ARG A 94 -5.24 -12.75 14.74
C ARG A 94 -5.15 -11.93 13.44
N LYS A 95 -3.96 -11.82 12.84
CA LYS A 95 -3.73 -11.17 11.53
C LYS A 95 -4.29 -12.04 10.41
N GLY A 96 -3.96 -13.34 10.39
CA GLY A 96 -4.50 -14.32 9.42
C GLY A 96 -6.02 -14.50 9.51
N GLU A 97 -6.61 -14.35 10.69
CA GLU A 97 -8.07 -14.46 10.86
C GLU A 97 -8.86 -13.35 10.16
N ARG A 98 -8.23 -12.19 9.92
CA ARG A 98 -8.86 -11.06 9.23
C ARG A 98 -8.87 -11.22 7.71
N ILE A 99 -8.04 -12.12 7.18
CA ILE A 99 -7.89 -12.36 5.75
C ILE A 99 -8.58 -13.68 5.42
N LYS A 100 -9.65 -13.62 4.62
CA LYS A 100 -10.48 -14.80 4.34
C LYS A 100 -10.19 -15.48 3.02
N ASN A 101 -9.62 -14.76 2.06
CA ASN A 101 -9.33 -15.25 0.71
C ASN A 101 -8.18 -14.48 0.08
N ALA A 102 -7.77 -14.92 -1.11
CA ALA A 102 -6.68 -14.29 -1.87
C ALA A 102 -6.94 -12.82 -2.21
N GLU A 103 -8.18 -12.45 -2.56
CA GLU A 103 -8.56 -11.06 -2.83
C GLU A 103 -8.35 -10.15 -1.61
N THR A 104 -8.70 -10.64 -0.42
CA THR A 104 -8.52 -9.89 0.84
C THR A 104 -7.05 -9.79 1.22
N LEU A 105 -6.26 -10.83 0.93
CA LEU A 105 -4.81 -10.80 1.18
C LEU A 105 -4.15 -9.77 0.27
N GLU A 106 -4.53 -9.76 -1.00
CA GLU A 106 -4.00 -8.79 -1.95
C GLU A 106 -4.39 -7.37 -1.54
N ALA A 107 -5.65 -7.11 -1.21
CA ALA A 107 -6.07 -5.82 -0.66
C ALA A 107 -5.30 -5.43 0.62
N TYR A 108 -4.96 -6.40 1.48
CA TYR A 108 -4.12 -6.17 2.67
C TYR A 108 -2.69 -5.79 2.29
N ARG A 109 -2.05 -6.52 1.37
CA ARG A 109 -0.70 -6.22 0.88
C ARG A 109 -0.65 -4.84 0.26
N GLN A 110 -1.64 -4.53 -0.57
CA GLN A 110 -1.81 -3.22 -1.16
C GLN A 110 -1.95 -2.16 -0.07
N ALA A 111 -2.82 -2.35 0.94
CA ALA A 111 -2.95 -1.39 2.05
C ALA A 111 -1.66 -1.20 2.88
N ASP A 112 -0.79 -2.20 2.95
CA ASP A 112 0.51 -2.11 3.64
C ASP A 112 1.51 -1.22 2.90
N LEU A 113 1.41 -1.13 1.56
CA LEU A 113 2.21 -0.20 0.74
C LEU A 113 2.02 1.26 1.16
N LEU A 114 0.86 1.60 1.73
CA LEU A 114 0.55 2.95 2.20
C LEU A 114 0.28 2.96 3.72
N PRO A 115 1.33 3.02 4.56
CA PRO A 115 1.17 3.08 5.99
C PRO A 115 0.40 4.34 6.41
N ARG A 116 -0.84 4.16 6.91
CA ARG A 116 -1.74 5.27 7.27
C ARG A 116 -1.12 6.29 8.23
N GLN A 117 -0.23 5.84 9.11
CA GLN A 117 0.50 6.67 10.07
C GLN A 117 1.50 7.65 9.43
N LEU A 118 1.95 7.40 8.20
CA LEU A 118 2.82 8.30 7.44
C LEU A 118 2.03 9.35 6.65
N LEU A 119 0.70 9.24 6.60
CA LEU A 119 -0.14 10.21 5.93
C LEU A 119 -0.30 11.48 6.77
N HIS A 120 -0.39 12.62 6.08
CA HIS A 120 -0.72 13.87 6.73
C HIS A 120 -2.17 13.83 7.24
N PRO A 121 -2.49 14.29 8.48
CA PRO A 121 -3.82 14.16 9.07
C PRO A 121 -4.95 14.71 8.18
N THR A 122 -4.70 15.81 7.46
CA THR A 122 -5.67 16.44 6.54
C THR A 122 -6.14 15.52 5.40
N ILE A 123 -5.33 14.55 4.99
CA ILE A 123 -5.65 13.67 3.85
C ILE A 123 -5.73 12.18 4.24
N ALA A 124 -5.41 11.84 5.48
CA ALA A 124 -5.15 10.47 5.89
C ALA A 124 -6.35 9.53 5.77
N GLU A 125 -7.58 10.03 5.94
CA GLU A 125 -8.78 9.20 5.86
C GLU A 125 -9.23 8.98 4.40
N ASP A 126 -9.50 10.07 3.68
CA ASP A 126 -10.03 10.02 2.32
C ASP A 126 -9.08 9.32 1.34
N ILE A 127 -7.78 9.64 1.42
CA ILE A 127 -6.78 9.09 0.50
C ILE A 127 -6.52 7.62 0.79
N TRP A 128 -6.48 7.23 2.07
CA TRP A 128 -6.33 5.83 2.44
C TRP A 128 -7.53 4.99 1.97
N LEU A 129 -8.75 5.55 2.03
CA LEU A 129 -9.94 4.87 1.52
C LEU A 129 -9.93 4.68 0.01
N LEU A 130 -9.44 5.66 -0.76
CA LEU A 130 -9.28 5.51 -2.20
C LEU A 130 -8.22 4.48 -2.55
N PHE A 131 -7.07 4.57 -1.89
CA PHE A 131 -5.92 3.70 -2.13
C PHE A 131 -6.25 2.23 -1.82
N SER A 132 -6.87 1.96 -0.66
CA SER A 132 -7.31 0.60 -0.27
C SER A 132 -8.36 -0.02 -1.19
N ARG A 133 -9.03 0.79 -2.02
CA ARG A 133 -10.01 0.35 -3.04
C ARG A 133 -9.40 0.24 -4.44
N GLY A 134 -8.08 0.34 -4.58
CA GLY A 134 -7.41 0.30 -5.88
C GLY A 134 -7.63 1.55 -6.75
N ARG A 135 -8.15 2.64 -6.18
CA ARG A 135 -8.40 3.91 -6.89
C ARG A 135 -7.17 4.82 -6.83
N TYR A 136 -6.05 4.31 -7.35
CA TYR A 136 -4.73 4.90 -7.19
C TYR A 136 -4.59 6.28 -7.87
N ASP A 137 -5.05 6.39 -9.10
CA ASP A 137 -5.10 7.63 -9.88
C ASP A 137 -5.84 8.76 -9.14
N ALA A 138 -7.02 8.43 -8.60
CA ALA A 138 -7.84 9.35 -7.83
C ALA A 138 -7.19 9.72 -6.50
N ALA A 139 -6.53 8.76 -5.83
CA ALA A 139 -5.83 8.99 -4.58
C ALA A 139 -4.65 9.98 -4.77
N VAL A 140 -3.84 9.79 -5.80
CA VAL A 140 -2.73 10.70 -6.16
C VAL A 140 -3.26 12.10 -6.49
N LEU A 141 -4.26 12.20 -7.36
CA LEU A 141 -4.86 13.48 -7.76
C LEU A 141 -5.40 14.25 -6.55
N GLN A 142 -6.14 13.58 -5.67
CA GLN A 142 -6.70 14.22 -4.49
C GLN A 142 -5.63 14.64 -3.47
N ALA A 143 -4.57 13.84 -3.29
CA ALA A 143 -3.46 14.19 -2.42
C ALA A 143 -2.75 15.48 -2.88
N PHE A 144 -2.41 15.61 -4.16
CA PHE A 144 -1.79 16.84 -4.68
C PHE A 144 -2.77 18.01 -4.80
N LYS A 145 -4.06 17.75 -4.98
CA LYS A 145 -5.08 18.82 -4.86
C LYS A 145 -5.10 19.38 -3.44
N ALA A 146 -4.97 18.55 -2.41
CA ALA A 146 -4.90 19.01 -1.03
C ALA A 146 -3.65 19.86 -0.78
N VAL A 147 -2.49 19.48 -1.34
CA VAL A 147 -1.26 20.31 -1.29
C VAL A 147 -1.53 21.71 -1.87
N GLU A 148 -2.14 21.79 -3.05
CA GLU A 148 -2.44 23.10 -3.67
C GLU A 148 -3.40 23.94 -2.84
N VAL A 149 -4.45 23.33 -2.28
CA VAL A 149 -5.41 24.01 -1.40
C VAL A 149 -4.72 24.51 -0.13
N ALA A 150 -3.84 23.71 0.47
CA ALA A 150 -3.10 24.08 1.67
C ALA A 150 -2.15 25.25 1.41
N VAL A 151 -1.38 25.23 0.31
CA VAL A 151 -0.52 26.36 -0.09
C VAL A 151 -1.35 27.62 -0.31
N ARG A 152 -2.49 27.51 -1.00
CA ARG A 152 -3.37 28.65 -1.26
C ARG A 152 -3.91 29.24 0.04
N SER A 153 -4.38 28.40 0.94
CA SER A 153 -4.89 28.82 2.25
C SER A 153 -3.80 29.50 3.09
N ALA A 154 -2.61 28.91 3.16
CA ALA A 154 -1.52 29.42 3.99
C ALA A 154 -0.87 30.69 3.42
N SER A 155 -0.85 30.85 2.09
CA SER A 155 -0.33 32.06 1.43
C SER A 155 -1.31 33.23 1.37
N GLY A 156 -2.60 32.99 1.60
CA GLY A 156 -3.65 34.01 1.48
C GLY A 156 -3.99 34.40 0.03
N TYR A 157 -3.43 33.74 -0.96
CA TYR A 157 -3.73 34.01 -2.37
C TYR A 157 -5.05 33.40 -2.81
N THR A 158 -5.74 34.03 -3.76
CA THR A 158 -7.02 33.51 -4.30
C THR A 158 -7.03 33.42 -5.83
N GLU A 159 -6.16 34.20 -6.48
CA GLU A 159 -6.08 34.38 -7.91
C GLU A 159 -5.13 33.39 -8.61
N TYR A 160 -4.21 32.77 -7.86
CA TYR A 160 -3.18 31.90 -8.43
C TYR A 160 -3.51 30.40 -8.24
N TYR A 161 -3.11 29.61 -9.24
CA TYR A 161 -3.35 28.16 -9.30
C TYR A 161 -2.12 27.43 -9.85
N GLY A 162 -2.07 26.12 -9.61
CA GLY A 162 -1.07 25.23 -10.17
C GLY A 162 0.36 25.69 -9.87
N THR A 163 1.23 25.65 -10.88
CA THR A 163 2.65 26.01 -10.72
C THR A 163 2.87 27.49 -10.41
N ASP A 164 1.98 28.38 -10.88
CA ASP A 164 2.12 29.82 -10.63
C ASP A 164 1.90 30.15 -9.16
N LEU A 165 0.88 29.53 -8.54
CA LEU A 165 0.66 29.61 -7.09
C LEU A 165 1.91 29.17 -6.31
N MET A 166 2.49 28.02 -6.66
CA MET A 166 3.67 27.49 -5.95
C MET A 166 4.85 28.46 -6.04
N ARG A 167 5.15 28.97 -7.24
CA ARG A 167 6.27 29.90 -7.44
C ARG A 167 6.11 31.20 -6.68
N LYS A 168 4.87 31.73 -6.60
CA LYS A 168 4.58 32.96 -5.88
C LYS A 168 4.58 32.76 -4.37
N ALA A 169 3.93 31.69 -3.88
CA ALA A 169 3.86 31.39 -2.45
C ALA A 169 5.23 31.15 -1.82
N PHE A 170 6.14 30.48 -2.55
CA PHE A 170 7.50 30.18 -2.10
C PHE A 170 8.57 31.02 -2.81
N HIS A 171 8.23 32.23 -3.28
CA HIS A 171 9.22 33.11 -3.92
C HIS A 171 10.33 33.46 -2.92
N HIS A 172 11.59 33.30 -3.32
CA HIS A 172 12.75 33.41 -2.42
C HIS A 172 12.86 34.76 -1.67
N GLU A 173 12.46 35.87 -2.30
CA GLU A 173 12.48 37.20 -1.66
C GLU A 173 11.19 37.59 -0.92
N ARG A 174 10.02 37.21 -1.45
CA ARG A 174 8.71 37.82 -1.07
C ARG A 174 7.60 36.80 -0.86
N GLY A 175 7.90 35.51 -0.96
CA GLY A 175 6.91 34.46 -0.83
C GLY A 175 6.40 34.38 0.60
N PRO A 176 5.07 34.41 0.83
CA PRO A 176 4.50 34.33 2.17
C PRO A 176 4.82 33.03 2.91
N LEU A 177 5.15 31.95 2.20
CA LEU A 177 5.54 30.65 2.77
C LEU A 177 7.05 30.40 2.73
N THR A 178 7.83 31.40 2.35
CA THR A 178 9.29 31.28 2.28
C THR A 178 9.90 31.38 3.66
N ASP A 179 10.74 30.42 4.02
CA ASP A 179 11.57 30.51 5.22
C ASP A 179 12.74 31.47 4.99
N THR A 180 12.61 32.67 5.52
CA THR A 180 13.61 33.71 5.34
C THR A 180 14.94 33.40 6.04
N SER A 181 14.95 32.46 6.99
CA SER A 181 16.16 32.07 7.75
C SER A 181 17.11 31.15 6.97
N GLN A 182 16.62 30.49 5.91
CA GLN A 182 17.43 29.58 5.10
C GLN A 182 18.36 30.31 4.12
N PRO A 183 19.41 29.63 3.62
CA PRO A 183 20.21 30.11 2.49
C PRO A 183 19.35 30.34 1.23
N GLU A 184 19.78 31.29 0.41
CA GLU A 184 19.09 31.66 -0.83
C GLU A 184 18.85 30.45 -1.78
N ALA A 185 19.84 29.57 -1.90
CA ALA A 185 19.72 28.36 -2.72
C ALA A 185 18.62 27.41 -2.22
N GLU A 186 18.42 27.28 -0.91
CA GLU A 186 17.39 26.40 -0.32
C GLU A 186 15.98 26.98 -0.49
N LYS A 187 15.84 28.31 -0.42
CA LYS A 187 14.57 29.00 -0.73
C LYS A 187 14.14 28.72 -2.17
N GLN A 188 15.07 28.88 -3.11
CA GLN A 188 14.82 28.58 -4.53
C GLN A 188 14.51 27.10 -4.75
N ALA A 189 15.26 26.20 -4.12
CA ALA A 189 15.02 24.76 -4.20
C ALA A 189 13.62 24.38 -3.71
N THR A 190 13.15 24.98 -2.61
CA THR A 190 11.79 24.77 -2.09
C THR A 190 10.73 25.21 -3.10
N SER A 191 10.90 26.40 -3.69
CA SER A 191 10.01 26.88 -4.76
C SER A 191 9.96 25.92 -5.95
N HIS A 192 11.12 25.45 -6.39
CA HIS A 192 11.24 24.47 -7.48
C HIS A 192 10.56 23.14 -7.14
N LEU A 193 10.76 22.63 -5.92
CA LEU A 193 10.17 21.38 -5.45
C LEU A 193 8.64 21.42 -5.53
N PHE A 194 8.00 22.45 -4.97
CA PHE A 194 6.54 22.58 -4.97
C PHE A 194 5.99 22.80 -6.38
N ALA A 195 6.63 23.66 -7.19
CA ALA A 195 6.20 23.90 -8.56
C ALA A 195 6.32 22.64 -9.42
N ALA A 196 7.42 21.88 -9.29
CA ALA A 196 7.61 20.63 -10.01
C ALA A 196 6.61 19.55 -9.56
N ALA A 197 6.38 19.41 -8.25
CA ALA A 197 5.45 18.42 -7.71
C ALA A 197 4.02 18.60 -8.27
N ILE A 198 3.50 19.84 -8.26
CA ILE A 198 2.16 20.13 -8.84
C ILE A 198 2.17 19.97 -10.36
N GLY A 199 3.23 20.43 -11.02
CA GLY A 199 3.40 20.34 -12.47
C GLY A 199 3.42 18.90 -12.99
N LEU A 200 4.05 17.98 -12.26
CA LEU A 200 4.22 16.58 -12.65
C LEU A 200 3.12 15.66 -12.16
N TYR A 201 2.60 15.86 -10.95
CA TYR A 201 1.73 14.86 -10.29
C TYR A 201 0.29 15.31 -10.07
N LYS A 202 -0.04 16.59 -10.29
CA LYS A 202 -1.43 17.05 -10.31
C LYS A 202 -1.92 17.30 -11.73
N ASN A 203 -1.15 18.05 -12.51
CA ASN A 203 -1.61 18.53 -13.82
C ASN A 203 -1.89 17.38 -14.81
N PRO A 204 -1.03 16.35 -14.97
CA PRO A 204 -1.33 15.23 -15.86
C PRO A 204 -2.58 14.47 -15.43
N TYR A 205 -2.71 14.15 -14.13
CA TYR A 205 -3.89 13.47 -13.57
C TYR A 205 -5.18 14.31 -13.64
N SER A 206 -5.08 15.62 -13.86
CA SER A 206 -6.24 16.51 -14.09
C SER A 206 -6.68 16.56 -15.55
N HIS A 207 -5.83 16.14 -16.50
CA HIS A 207 -6.03 16.31 -17.94
C HIS A 207 -6.01 15.00 -18.74
N GLN A 208 -5.48 13.92 -18.16
CA GLN A 208 -5.24 12.64 -18.81
C GLN A 208 -5.54 11.49 -17.85
N ASN A 209 -5.91 10.32 -18.40
CA ASN A 209 -5.93 9.08 -17.63
C ASN A 209 -4.49 8.54 -17.60
N VAL A 210 -3.77 8.82 -16.51
CA VAL A 210 -2.42 8.31 -16.29
C VAL A 210 -2.52 7.00 -15.51
N PRO A 211 -2.14 5.85 -16.08
CA PRO A 211 -2.05 4.61 -15.33
C PRO A 211 -0.95 4.76 -14.28
N VAL A 212 -1.24 4.37 -13.05
CA VAL A 212 -0.30 4.42 -11.91
C VAL A 212 -0.43 3.13 -11.13
N THR A 213 0.69 2.52 -10.78
CA THR A 213 0.69 1.31 -9.94
C THR A 213 0.41 1.67 -8.49
N ALA A 214 0.14 0.68 -7.65
CA ALA A 214 -0.09 0.92 -6.25
C ALA A 214 1.17 1.43 -5.53
N GLU A 215 2.34 0.90 -5.90
CA GLU A 215 3.64 1.27 -5.36
C GLU A 215 3.95 2.74 -5.69
N GLU A 216 3.82 3.12 -6.97
CA GLU A 216 4.03 4.49 -7.41
C GLU A 216 3.03 5.44 -6.73
N ALA A 217 1.75 5.05 -6.63
CA ALA A 217 0.76 5.86 -5.95
C ALA A 217 1.08 6.04 -4.45
N ALA A 218 1.57 5.00 -3.77
CA ALA A 218 1.96 5.08 -2.37
C ALA A 218 3.12 6.06 -2.17
N GLU A 219 4.17 5.98 -3.00
CA GLU A 219 5.31 6.91 -2.99
C GLU A 219 4.84 8.37 -3.17
N LEU A 220 3.99 8.61 -4.17
CA LEU A 220 3.47 9.93 -4.49
C LEU A 220 2.57 10.49 -3.37
N ILE A 221 1.76 9.66 -2.73
CA ILE A 221 0.90 10.07 -1.61
C ILE A 221 1.73 10.39 -0.36
N ILE A 222 2.77 9.60 -0.07
CA ILE A 222 3.71 9.88 1.03
C ILE A 222 4.47 11.18 0.75
N PHE A 223 4.88 11.40 -0.50
CA PHE A 223 5.51 12.65 -0.92
C PHE A 223 4.58 13.85 -0.74
N ALA A 224 3.31 13.75 -1.16
CA ALA A 224 2.31 14.79 -0.91
C ALA A 224 2.10 15.04 0.59
N SER A 225 2.09 13.99 1.42
CA SER A 225 2.03 14.11 2.89
C SER A 225 3.24 14.84 3.46
N HIS A 226 4.43 14.62 2.90
CA HIS A 226 5.64 15.34 3.29
C HIS A 226 5.54 16.83 2.92
N LEU A 227 5.06 17.16 1.71
CA LEU A 227 4.84 18.55 1.30
C LEU A 227 3.85 19.27 2.22
N LEU A 228 2.76 18.60 2.64
CA LEU A 228 1.80 19.16 3.61
C LEU A 228 2.48 19.50 4.95
N ARG A 229 3.35 18.62 5.47
CA ARG A 229 4.11 18.93 6.70
C ARG A 229 5.06 20.10 6.55
N ILE A 230 5.66 20.27 5.36
CA ILE A 230 6.46 21.47 5.08
C ILE A 230 5.56 22.70 5.17
N ILE A 231 4.38 22.70 4.55
CA ILE A 231 3.42 23.82 4.62
C ILE A 231 3.05 24.13 6.07
N ASP A 232 2.71 23.12 6.87
CA ASP A 232 2.37 23.29 8.29
C ASP A 232 3.48 23.99 9.08
N SER A 233 4.75 23.67 8.81
CA SER A 233 5.89 24.33 9.45
C SER A 233 6.11 25.78 9.00
N ARG A 234 5.49 26.22 7.90
CA ARG A 234 5.58 27.58 7.35
C ARG A 234 4.32 28.41 7.62
N ALA A 235 3.18 27.75 7.82
CA ALA A 235 1.94 28.42 8.11
C ALA A 235 2.10 29.21 9.43
N PRO A 236 1.64 30.48 9.48
CA PRO A 236 1.63 31.21 10.73
C PRO A 236 0.80 30.42 11.73
N THR A 237 1.41 30.06 12.86
CA THR A 237 0.68 29.45 13.98
C THR A 237 -0.47 30.39 14.30
N LEU A 238 -1.71 29.93 14.12
CA LEU A 238 -2.86 30.60 14.71
C LEU A 238 -2.66 30.51 16.22
N ILE A 239 -1.99 31.51 16.79
CA ILE A 239 -2.04 31.77 18.21
C ILE A 239 -3.46 32.26 18.44
N ASP A 240 -4.31 31.37 18.91
CA ASP A 240 -5.63 31.70 19.44
C ASP A 240 -5.45 32.82 20.48
N LEU A 241 -5.99 34.00 20.16
CA LEU A 241 -6.19 35.13 21.09
C LEU A 241 -7.53 34.97 21.81
#